data_AF-A0A126P9Q1-F1
#
_entry.id   AF-A0A126P9Q1-F1
#
_cell.length_a   1.000
_cell.length_b   1.000
_cell.length_c   1.000
_cell.angle_alpha   90.00
_cell.angle_beta   90.00
_cell.angle_gamma   90.00
#
_symmetry.space_group_name_H-M   'P 1'
#
loop_
_entity.id
_entity.type
_entity.pdbx_description
1 polymer ?
#
loop_
_entity_poly.entity_id
_entity_poly.type
_entity_poly.pdbx_seq_one_letter_code
_entity_poly.pdbx_strand_id
1 'polypeptide(L)'
;MSDTLPKTQARRRLAALWFGMAALPTLLLGYNTLQGRFDDPAAIWQWYSPFLFPTLLLIIGTLRASETAEAPAVSSTFYFRVCWGLSFFYGLCLWGALALGLQNQADSTRQLLDSLKLAGLLLTAVQSLVSLVSLALAGFFVAASPAVAPVRKAA
;
A
#
# COMPACT_ATOMS: atom_id res chain seq x y z
N MET A 1 20.39 12.68 17.90
CA MET A 1 19.49 11.58 18.32
C MET A 1 19.28 10.70 17.11
N SER A 2 19.77 9.47 17.13
CA SER A 2 19.64 8.52 16.02
C SER A 2 18.20 8.02 15.95
N ASP A 3 17.35 8.76 15.21
CA ASP A 3 15.96 8.41 14.93
C ASP A 3 15.90 7.13 14.09
N THR A 4 16.11 6.00 14.75
CA THR A 4 16.11 4.66 14.14
C THR A 4 14.91 3.90 14.65
N LEU A 5 14.10 3.38 13.73
CA LEU A 5 12.87 2.65 14.04
C LEU A 5 13.08 1.17 13.70
N PRO A 6 12.70 0.24 14.59
CA PRO A 6 12.80 -1.20 14.29
C PRO A 6 12.01 -1.54 13.03
N LYS A 7 12.64 -2.20 12.05
CA LYS A 7 11.99 -2.58 10.78
C LYS A 7 10.68 -3.35 11.01
N THR A 8 10.64 -4.22 12.01
CA THR A 8 9.45 -5.00 12.39
C THR A 8 8.28 -4.10 12.81
N GLN A 9 8.55 -3.04 13.58
CA GLN A 9 7.52 -2.09 14.01
C GLN A 9 7.03 -1.23 12.85
N ALA A 10 7.93 -0.78 11.98
CA ALA A 10 7.59 -0.04 10.76
C ALA A 10 6.69 -0.88 9.83
N ARG A 11 7.04 -2.15 9.59
CA ARG A 11 6.24 -3.07 8.77
C ARG A 11 4.85 -3.31 9.35
N ARG A 12 4.73 -3.58 10.66
CA ARG A 12 3.43 -3.75 11.33
C ARG A 12 2.54 -2.52 11.21
N ARG A 13 3.09 -1.32 11.40
CA ARG A 13 2.33 -0.07 11.25
C ARG A 13 1.87 0.16 9.82
N LEU A 14 2.72 -0.11 8.84
CA LEU A 14 2.35 0.00 7.43
C LEU A 14 1.30 -1.03 7.02
N ALA A 15 1.41 -2.26 7.54
CA ALA A 15 0.40 -3.30 7.35
C ALA A 15 -0.94 -2.88 7.94
N ALA A 16 -0.97 -2.42 9.20
CA ALA A 16 -2.19 -1.95 9.85
C ALA A 16 -2.86 -0.80 9.07
N LEU A 17 -2.06 0.15 8.55
CA LEU A 17 -2.55 1.23 7.70
C LEU A 17 -3.23 0.69 6.44
N TRP A 18 -2.53 -0.15 5.68
CA TRP A 18 -3.04 -0.69 4.42
C TRP A 18 -4.24 -1.60 4.61
N PHE A 19 -4.23 -2.50 5.60
CA PHE A 19 -5.38 -3.35 5.89
C PHE A 19 -6.58 -2.52 6.36
N GLY A 20 -6.38 -1.49 7.19
CA GLY A 20 -7.47 -0.58 7.60
C GLY A 20 -8.03 0.21 6.41
N MET A 21 -7.15 0.77 5.58
CA MET A 21 -7.53 1.56 4.41
C MET A 21 -8.09 0.72 3.26
N ALA A 22 -7.74 -0.55 3.18
CA ALA A 22 -8.29 -1.53 2.23
C ALA A 22 -9.66 -2.04 2.68
N ALA A 23 -9.81 -2.36 3.96
CA ALA A 23 -11.01 -2.99 4.51
C ALA A 23 -12.25 -2.13 4.31
N LEU A 24 -12.18 -0.84 4.66
CA LEU A 24 -13.32 0.08 4.56
C LEU A 24 -13.90 0.17 3.13
N PRO A 25 -13.13 0.52 2.08
CA PRO A 25 -13.64 0.59 0.71
C PRO A 25 -14.03 -0.79 0.16
N THR A 26 -13.35 -1.88 0.55
CA THR A 26 -13.75 -3.24 0.17
C THR A 26 -15.12 -3.58 0.73
N LEU A 27 -15.36 -3.29 2.01
CA LEU A 27 -16.66 -3.52 2.66
C LEU A 27 -17.74 -2.63 2.07
N LEU A 28 -17.42 -1.37 1.76
CA LEU A 28 -18.36 -0.45 1.12
C LEU A 28 -18.77 -0.94 -0.29
N LEU A 29 -17.81 -1.36 -1.12
CA LEU A 29 -18.08 -1.93 -2.43
C LEU A 29 -18.83 -3.26 -2.33
N GLY A 30 -18.45 -4.12 -1.38
CA GLY A 30 -19.15 -5.38 -1.09
C GLY A 30 -20.61 -5.13 -0.71
N TYR A 31 -20.86 -4.17 0.18
CA TYR A 31 -22.20 -3.80 0.59
C TYR A 31 -23.06 -3.31 -0.58
N ASN A 32 -22.55 -2.40 -1.42
CA ASN A 32 -23.28 -1.92 -2.60
C ASN A 32 -23.48 -3.03 -3.66
N THR A 33 -22.52 -3.96 -3.78
CA THR A 33 -22.64 -5.14 -4.65
C THR A 33 -23.77 -6.06 -4.19
N LEU A 34 -23.84 -6.36 -2.88
CA LEU A 34 -24.88 -7.21 -2.29
C LEU A 34 -26.28 -6.57 -2.38
N GLN A 35 -26.37 -5.24 -2.37
CA GLN A 35 -27.63 -4.53 -2.60
C GLN A 35 -28.07 -4.50 -4.07
N GLY A 36 -27.27 -5.03 -5.00
CA GLY A 36 -27.59 -4.97 -6.43
C GLY A 36 -27.54 -3.55 -7.01
N ARG A 37 -26.77 -2.63 -6.39
CA ARG A 37 -26.63 -1.23 -6.86
C ARG A 37 -25.75 -1.07 -8.10
N PHE A 38 -25.13 -2.16 -8.56
CA PHE A 38 -24.25 -2.17 -9.70
C PHE A 38 -24.85 -3.04 -10.80
N ASP A 39 -25.03 -2.47 -11.99
CA ASP A 39 -25.46 -3.23 -13.17
C ASP A 39 -24.37 -4.22 -13.62
N ASP A 40 -23.11 -3.83 -13.44
CA ASP A 40 -21.93 -4.66 -13.69
C ASP A 40 -20.96 -4.55 -12.50
N PRO A 41 -21.18 -5.34 -11.44
CA PRO A 41 -20.28 -5.35 -10.28
C PRO A 41 -18.88 -5.87 -10.67
N ALA A 42 -18.77 -6.76 -11.66
CA ALA A 42 -17.49 -7.33 -12.07
C ALA A 42 -16.54 -6.25 -12.59
N ALA A 43 -17.03 -5.31 -13.40
CA ALA A 43 -16.22 -4.19 -13.90
C ALA A 43 -15.66 -3.30 -12.77
N ILE A 44 -16.44 -3.08 -11.71
CA ILE A 44 -16.01 -2.27 -10.57
C ILE A 44 -14.93 -2.99 -9.77
N TRP A 45 -15.10 -4.29 -9.52
CA TRP A 45 -14.09 -5.10 -8.84
C TRP A 45 -12.81 -5.25 -9.67
N GLN A 46 -12.92 -5.34 -11.00
CA GLN A 46 -11.76 -5.33 -11.90
C GLN A 46 -11.00 -4.01 -11.87
N TRP A 47 -11.70 -2.88 -11.74
CA TRP A 47 -11.05 -1.59 -11.54
C TRP A 47 -10.38 -1.49 -10.16
N TYR A 48 -11.05 -1.92 -9.09
CA TYR A 48 -10.57 -1.76 -7.72
C TYR A 48 -9.40 -2.69 -7.36
N SER A 49 -9.45 -3.94 -7.79
CA SER A 49 -8.49 -4.99 -7.45
C SER A 49 -7.00 -4.67 -7.72
N PRO A 50 -6.58 -4.10 -8.87
CA PRO A 50 -5.16 -3.81 -9.15
C PRO A 50 -4.58 -2.71 -8.25
N PHE A 51 -5.41 -1.85 -7.67
CA PHE A 51 -4.98 -0.80 -6.74
C PHE A 51 -4.66 -1.33 -5.34
N LEU A 52 -5.20 -2.50 -4.99
CA LEU A 52 -5.13 -3.05 -3.63
C LEU A 52 -4.25 -4.30 -3.52
N PHE A 53 -4.52 -5.31 -4.36
CA PHE A 53 -3.95 -6.65 -4.17
C PHE A 53 -2.42 -6.70 -4.28
N PRO A 54 -1.77 -6.06 -5.26
CA PRO A 54 -0.31 -6.10 -5.35
C PRO A 54 0.36 -5.59 -4.07
N THR A 55 -0.17 -4.51 -3.50
CA THR A 55 0.39 -3.90 -2.30
C THR A 55 0.14 -4.74 -1.06
N LEU A 56 -1.06 -5.30 -0.90
CA LEU A 56 -1.35 -6.22 0.21
C LEU A 56 -0.49 -7.48 0.15
N LEU A 57 -0.31 -8.07 -1.04
CA LEU A 57 0.57 -9.22 -1.24
C LEU A 57 2.02 -8.89 -0.90
N LEU A 58 2.51 -7.72 -1.32
CA LEU A 58 3.85 -7.25 -0.98
C LEU A 58 4.01 -7.10 0.55
N ILE A 59 3.04 -6.49 1.23
CA ILE A 59 3.05 -6.35 2.69
C ILE A 59 3.12 -7.71 3.38
N ILE A 60 2.26 -8.66 2.99
CA ILE A 60 2.27 -10.03 3.53
C ILE A 60 3.65 -10.68 3.31
N GLY A 61 4.23 -10.53 2.12
CA GLY A 61 5.59 -11.00 1.82
C GLY A 61 6.64 -10.40 2.75
N THR A 62 6.59 -9.08 3.00
CA THR A 62 7.55 -8.40 3.89
C THR A 62 7.39 -8.78 5.37
N LEU A 63 6.16 -9.11 5.80
CA LEU A 63 5.89 -9.62 7.14
C LEU A 63 6.47 -11.02 7.31
N ARG A 64 6.23 -11.94 6.36
CA ARG A 64 6.81 -13.28 6.39
C ARG A 64 8.34 -13.25 6.36
N ALA A 65 8.93 -12.41 5.53
CA ALA A 65 10.38 -12.22 5.49
C ALA A 65 10.97 -11.59 6.77
N SER A 66 10.15 -10.97 7.63
CA SER A 66 10.61 -10.46 8.93
C SER A 66 10.76 -11.56 9.98
N GLU A 67 9.95 -12.61 9.90
CA GLU A 67 9.99 -13.73 10.86
C GLU A 67 11.23 -14.60 10.67
N THR A 68 11.78 -14.63 9.46
CA THR A 68 12.99 -15.39 9.10
C THR A 68 14.28 -14.58 9.19
N ALA A 69 14.23 -13.30 9.59
CA ALA A 69 15.41 -12.44 9.62
C ALA A 69 16.13 -12.53 10.98
N GLU A 70 17.37 -13.02 10.97
CA GLU A 70 18.16 -13.26 12.20
C GLU A 70 18.72 -12.00 12.88
N ALA A 71 18.72 -10.83 12.24
CA ALA A 71 19.32 -9.62 12.78
C ALA A 71 18.32 -8.45 12.90
N PRO A 72 18.33 -7.67 14.01
CA PRO A 72 17.51 -6.49 14.19
C PRO A 72 18.03 -5.37 13.30
N ALA A 73 17.60 -5.36 12.05
CA ALA A 73 17.99 -4.32 11.12
C ALA A 73 17.16 -3.06 11.39
N VAL A 74 17.84 -1.93 11.55
CA VAL A 74 17.24 -0.62 11.87
C VAL A 74 16.89 0.13 10.58
N SER A 75 15.76 0.85 10.59
CA SER A 75 15.33 1.74 9.51
C SER A 75 15.50 3.20 9.93
N SER A 76 15.81 4.08 8.98
CA SER A 76 15.74 5.52 9.24
C SER A 76 14.28 5.97 9.38
N THR A 77 13.99 6.73 10.43
CA THR A 77 12.63 7.22 10.72
C THR A 77 12.12 8.20 9.66
N PHE A 78 13.03 8.94 9.00
CA PHE A 78 12.69 9.84 7.91
C PHE A 78 12.02 9.09 6.76
N TYR A 79 12.63 7.98 6.31
CA TYR A 79 12.08 7.17 5.23
C TYR A 79 10.72 6.60 5.62
N PHE A 80 10.59 6.06 6.83
CA PHE A 80 9.30 5.56 7.31
C PHE A 80 8.19 6.61 7.24
N ARG A 81 8.47 7.86 7.64
CA ARG A 81 7.47 8.96 7.57
C ARG A 81 7.07 9.28 6.14
N VAL A 82 8.00 9.29 5.19
CA VAL A 82 7.70 9.50 3.77
C VAL A 82 6.83 8.37 3.21
N CYS A 83 7.19 7.11 3.48
CA CYS A 83 6.42 5.94 3.02
C CYS A 83 5.00 5.97 3.57
N TRP A 84 4.89 6.24 4.87
CA TRP A 84 3.64 6.24 5.58
C TRP A 84 2.74 7.38 5.08
N GLY A 85 3.29 8.58 4.93
CA GLY A 85 2.58 9.73 4.37
C GLY A 85 2.11 9.49 2.94
N LEU A 86 2.96 8.92 2.10
CA LEU A 86 2.61 8.62 0.70
C LEU A 86 1.56 7.51 0.60
N SER A 87 1.64 6.47 1.43
CA SER A 87 0.63 5.40 1.50
C SER A 87 -0.71 5.92 1.99
N PHE A 88 -0.69 6.80 3.00
CA PHE A 88 -1.89 7.45 3.51
C PHE A 88 -2.52 8.36 2.45
N PHE A 89 -1.71 9.19 1.78
CA PHE A 89 -2.16 10.04 0.68
C PHE A 89 -2.77 9.21 -0.46
N TYR A 90 -2.11 8.10 -0.85
CA TYR A 90 -2.60 7.22 -1.89
C TYR A 90 -3.99 6.67 -1.58
N GLY A 91 -4.20 6.09 -0.40
CA GLY A 91 -5.52 5.54 -0.13
C GLY A 91 -6.55 6.61 0.24
N LEU A 92 -6.16 7.84 0.60
CA LEU A 92 -7.07 9.00 0.57
C LEU A 92 -7.53 9.30 -0.86
N CYS A 93 -6.62 9.28 -1.86
CA CYS A 93 -7.00 9.42 -3.26
C CYS A 93 -7.93 8.28 -3.70
N LEU A 94 -7.66 7.03 -3.29
CA LEU A 94 -8.51 5.89 -3.60
C LEU A 94 -9.90 6.06 -2.98
N TRP A 95 -9.95 6.52 -1.72
CA TRP A 95 -11.20 6.85 -1.05
C TRP A 95 -11.94 7.98 -1.73
N GLY A 96 -11.25 9.05 -2.11
CA GLY A 96 -11.83 10.18 -2.83
C GLY A 96 -12.41 9.77 -4.18
N ALA A 97 -11.68 8.96 -4.95
CA ALA A 97 -12.16 8.42 -6.21
C ALA A 97 -13.43 7.56 -6.04
N LEU A 98 -13.45 6.71 -5.01
CA LEU A 98 -14.62 5.89 -4.69
C LEU A 98 -15.81 6.73 -4.19
N ALA A 99 -15.57 7.71 -3.32
CA ALA A 99 -16.61 8.58 -2.79
C ALA A 99 -17.25 9.45 -3.89
N LEU A 100 -16.43 10.05 -4.75
CA LEU A 100 -16.91 10.82 -5.91
C LEU A 100 -17.64 9.92 -6.91
N GLY A 101 -17.12 8.73 -7.18
CA GLY A 101 -17.78 7.75 -8.03
C GLY A 101 -19.15 7.36 -7.49
N LEU A 102 -19.24 7.01 -6.21
CA LEU A 102 -20.48 6.59 -5.55
C LEU A 102 -21.49 7.74 -5.39
N GLN A 103 -21.06 9.00 -5.30
CA GLN A 103 -21.99 10.13 -5.36
C GLN A 103 -22.63 10.29 -6.75
N ASN A 104 -21.87 10.03 -7.81
CA ASN A 104 -22.33 10.14 -9.19
C ASN A 104 -23.13 8.90 -9.67
N GLN A 105 -23.37 7.91 -8.80
CA GLN A 105 -24.17 6.72 -9.11
C GLN A 105 -25.67 6.99 -9.30
N ALA A 106 -26.14 8.23 -9.10
CA ALA A 106 -27.56 8.56 -9.12
C ALA A 106 -28.28 8.20 -10.43
N ASP A 107 -27.56 8.18 -11.58
CA ASP A 107 -28.19 8.04 -12.90
C ASP A 107 -27.82 6.75 -13.66
N SER A 108 -26.60 6.19 -13.52
CA SER A 108 -26.24 4.90 -14.15
C SER A 108 -24.85 4.37 -13.72
N THR A 109 -24.69 3.04 -13.64
CA THR A 109 -23.40 2.35 -13.44
C THR A 109 -22.35 2.75 -14.49
N ARG A 110 -22.76 3.12 -15.70
CA ARG A 110 -21.84 3.59 -16.76
C ARG A 110 -21.13 4.90 -16.40
N GLN A 111 -21.86 5.82 -15.76
CA GLN A 111 -21.34 7.13 -15.37
C GLN A 111 -20.36 7.02 -14.20
N LEU A 112 -20.62 6.08 -13.28
CA LEU A 112 -19.66 5.65 -12.28
C LEU A 112 -18.38 5.14 -12.96
N LEU A 113 -18.50 4.21 -13.92
CA LEU A 113 -17.34 3.61 -14.58
C LEU A 113 -16.48 4.64 -15.32
N ASP A 114 -17.11 5.63 -15.97
CA ASP A 114 -16.39 6.68 -16.68
C ASP A 114 -15.67 7.65 -15.71
N SER A 115 -16.31 7.97 -14.57
CA SER A 115 -15.66 8.72 -13.49
C SER A 115 -14.47 7.94 -12.90
N LEU A 116 -14.63 6.63 -12.70
CA LEU A 116 -13.59 5.74 -12.19
C LEU A 116 -12.44 5.55 -13.18
N LYS A 117 -12.68 5.54 -14.50
CA LYS A 117 -11.60 5.48 -15.51
C LYS A 117 -10.68 6.70 -15.44
N LEU A 118 -11.24 7.91 -15.35
CA LEU A 118 -10.46 9.14 -15.21
C LEU A 118 -9.70 9.17 -13.88
N ALA A 119 -10.35 8.76 -12.79
CA ALA A 119 -9.69 8.62 -11.50
C ALA A 119 -8.61 7.54 -11.51
N GLY A 120 -8.81 6.46 -12.27
CA GLY A 120 -7.88 5.35 -12.44
C GLY A 120 -6.56 5.78 -13.05
N LEU A 121 -6.55 6.73 -13.99
CA LEU A 121 -5.33 7.32 -14.54
C LEU A 121 -4.49 8.04 -13.47
N LEU A 122 -5.14 8.89 -12.67
CA LEU A 122 -4.49 9.58 -11.54
C LEU A 122 -4.02 8.58 -10.49
N LEU A 123 -4.84 7.59 -10.13
CA LEU A 123 -4.49 6.57 -9.16
C LEU A 123 -3.34 5.69 -9.63
N THR A 124 -3.27 5.36 -10.91
CA THR A 124 -2.15 4.59 -11.49
C THR A 124 -0.86 5.39 -11.43
N ALA A 125 -0.91 6.70 -11.71
CA ALA A 125 0.23 7.58 -11.58
C ALA A 125 0.71 7.73 -10.12
N VAL A 126 -0.21 7.80 -9.15
CA VAL A 126 0.16 7.83 -7.73
C VAL A 126 0.67 6.46 -7.25
N GLN A 127 0.07 5.36 -7.73
CA GLN A 127 0.50 4.00 -7.39
C GLN A 127 1.90 3.71 -7.91
N SER A 128 2.26 4.20 -9.10
CA SER A 128 3.62 4.03 -9.63
C SER A 128 4.65 4.77 -8.78
N LEU A 129 4.33 5.96 -8.27
CA LEU A 129 5.18 6.67 -7.30
C LEU A 129 5.32 5.89 -5.99
N VAL A 130 4.23 5.35 -5.44
CA VAL A 130 4.26 4.52 -4.22
C VAL A 130 5.08 3.25 -4.43
N SER A 131 4.94 2.59 -5.57
CA SER A 131 5.67 1.37 -5.93
C SER A 131 7.15 1.65 -6.14
N LEU A 132 7.50 2.74 -6.84
CA LEU A 132 8.89 3.14 -7.07
C LEU A 132 9.59 3.47 -5.76
N VAL A 133 8.92 4.18 -4.85
CA VAL A 133 9.43 4.45 -3.51
C VAL A 133 9.57 3.14 -2.72
N SER A 134 8.56 2.28 -2.72
CA SER A 134 8.58 0.98 -2.02
C SER A 134 9.68 0.05 -2.52
N LEU A 135 9.95 0.05 -3.82
CA LEU A 135 11.02 -0.72 -4.45
C LEU A 135 12.39 -0.12 -4.14
N ALA A 136 12.54 1.20 -4.21
CA ALA A 136 13.76 1.89 -3.79
C ALA A 136 14.09 1.61 -2.32
N LEU A 137 13.06 1.50 -1.47
CA LEU A 137 13.19 1.13 -0.06
C LEU A 137 13.54 -0.34 0.13
N ALA A 138 12.96 -1.25 -0.65
CA ALA A 138 13.36 -2.65 -0.63
C ALA A 138 14.85 -2.78 -0.98
N GLY A 139 15.33 -2.05 -1.99
CA GLY A 139 16.76 -1.97 -2.34
C GLY A 139 17.62 -1.42 -1.20
N PHE A 140 17.19 -0.35 -0.53
CA PHE A 140 17.89 0.21 0.63
C PHE A 140 17.86 -0.69 1.87
N PHE A 141 16.82 -1.51 2.01
CA PHE A 141 16.67 -2.46 3.12
C PHE A 141 17.41 -3.78 2.91
N VAL A 142 17.67 -4.14 1.65
CA VAL A 142 18.42 -5.34 1.21
C VAL A 142 19.91 -5.07 1.08
N ALA A 143 20.35 -3.81 0.91
CA ALA A 143 21.75 -3.45 1.00
C ALA A 143 22.32 -3.87 2.38
N ALA A 144 22.99 -5.01 2.38
CA ALA A 144 23.56 -5.62 3.57
C ALA A 144 24.50 -4.63 4.25
N SER A 145 24.40 -4.51 5.57
CA SER A 145 25.46 -3.87 6.35
C SER A 145 26.79 -4.52 5.96
N PRO A 146 27.84 -3.74 5.62
CA PRO A 146 29.13 -4.31 5.30
C PRO A 146 29.54 -5.19 6.48
N ALA A 147 29.79 -6.47 6.20
CA ALA A 147 30.21 -7.44 7.18
C ALA A 147 31.35 -6.84 8.00
N VAL A 148 31.15 -6.73 9.31
CA VAL A 148 32.20 -6.34 10.25
C VAL A 148 33.34 -7.32 10.01
N ALA A 149 34.45 -6.82 9.47
CA ALA A 149 35.62 -7.63 9.17
C ALA A 149 36.04 -8.39 10.44
N PRO A 150 36.32 -9.70 10.37
CA PRO A 150 36.76 -10.44 11.53
C PRO A 150 38.03 -9.78 12.06
N VAL A 151 37.97 -9.31 13.31
CA VAL A 151 39.14 -8.82 14.04
C VAL A 151 40.11 -9.98 14.12
N ARG A 152 41.12 -9.95 13.24
CA ARG A 152 42.23 -10.90 13.22
C ARG A 152 42.96 -10.70 14.55
N LYS A 153 42.70 -11.57 15.53
CA LYS A 153 43.51 -11.62 16.75
C LYS A 153 44.93 -11.97 16.31
N ALA A 154 45.84 -11.01 16.42
CA ALA A 154 47.26 -11.25 16.29
C ALA A 154 47.67 -12.16 17.47
N ALA A 155 48.17 -13.34 17.14
CA ALA A 155 48.90 -14.21 18.03
C ALA A 155 50.38 -14.14 17.64
#